data_AF-A0A8T5RZA6-F1
#
_entry.id   AF-A0A8T5RZA6-F1
#
_cell.length_a   1.000
_cell.length_b   1.000
_cell.length_c   1.000
_cell.angle_alpha   90.00
_cell.angle_beta   90.00
_cell.angle_gamma   90.00
#
_symmetry.space_group_name_H-M   'P 1'
#
loop_
_entity.id
_entity.type
_entity.pdbx_description
1 polymer ?
#
loop_
_entity_poly.entity_id
_entity_poly.type
_entity_poly.pdbx_seq_one_letter_code
_entity_poly.pdbx_strand_id
1 'polypeptide(L)' 'MSKFDRHKKATVDYIFPHKHCKTCDQMIEEGFTYCSDCYATLQEKKRKKWYKRKKKEEN' A
#
# COMPACT_ATOMS: atom_id res chain seq x y z
N MET A 1 41.48 -9.92 -23.93
CA MET A 1 40.52 -9.30 -22.98
C MET A 1 41.16 -9.27 -21.60
N SER A 2 41.38 -8.08 -21.05
CA SER A 2 42.07 -7.88 -19.76
C SER A 2 41.20 -8.36 -18.59
N LYS A 3 41.83 -8.88 -17.53
CA LYS A 3 41.16 -9.32 -16.28
C LYS A 3 40.26 -8.22 -15.68
N PHE A 4 40.63 -6.95 -15.91
CA PHE A 4 39.92 -5.77 -15.43
C PHE A 4 38.60 -5.49 -16.15
N ASP A 5 38.42 -5.94 -17.40
CA ASP A 5 37.16 -5.75 -18.13
C ASP A 5 36.03 -6.66 -17.65
N ARG A 6 36.33 -7.78 -16.99
CA ARG A 6 35.30 -8.69 -16.44
C ARG A 6 34.56 -8.12 -15.23
N HIS A 7 35.13 -7.13 -14.53
CA HIS A 7 34.55 -6.56 -13.31
C HIS A 7 33.50 -5.47 -13.59
N LYS A 8 33.29 -5.05 -14.83
CA LYS A 8 32.20 -4.15 -15.22
C LYS A 8 30.86 -4.88 -15.43
N LYS A 9 30.69 -6.07 -14.85
CA LYS A 9 29.43 -6.82 -14.96
C LYS A 9 28.40 -6.22 -14.00
N ALA A 10 27.53 -5.42 -14.60
CA ALA A 10 26.19 -5.06 -14.17
C ALA A 10 26.06 -4.72 -12.69
N THR A 11 26.10 -3.43 -12.38
CA THR A 11 25.34 -2.89 -11.25
C THR A 11 23.88 -3.28 -11.50
N VAL A 12 23.45 -4.39 -10.91
CA VAL A 12 22.03 -4.77 -10.90
C VAL A 12 21.39 -3.72 -10.01
N ASP A 13 20.83 -2.67 -10.63
CA ASP A 13 20.04 -1.68 -9.92
C ASP A 13 18.99 -2.46 -9.13
N TYR A 14 19.05 -2.34 -7.80
CA TYR A 14 18.11 -3.02 -6.94
C TYR A 14 16.72 -2.40 -7.20
N ILE A 15 15.91 -3.09 -8.00
CA ILE A 15 14.52 -2.69 -8.24
C ILE A 15 13.76 -3.03 -6.97
N PHE A 16 13.54 -2.02 -6.14
CA PHE A 16 12.77 -2.17 -4.91
C PHE A 16 11.31 -2.56 -5.26
N PRO A 17 10.75 -3.65 -4.70
CA PRO A 17 9.38 -4.05 -5.00
C PRO A 17 8.41 -3.02 -4.42
N HIS A 18 7.81 -2.20 -5.30
CA HIS A 18 6.77 -1.27 -4.90
C HIS A 18 5.56 -2.04 -4.34
N LYS A 19 5.03 -1.57 -3.21
CA LYS A 19 3.85 -2.15 -2.57
C LYS A 19 2.60 -1.59 -3.24
N HIS A 20 1.59 -2.43 -3.42
CA HIS A 20 0.33 -2.05 -4.06
C HIS A 20 -0.82 -2.03 -3.04
N CYS A 21 -1.78 -1.14 -3.27
CA CYS A 21 -2.99 -1.06 -2.47
C CYS A 21 -3.86 -2.29 -2.69
N LYS A 22 -4.26 -2.98 -1.62
CA LYS A 22 -5.07 -4.21 -1.71
C LYS A 22 -6.44 -4.08 -2.39
N THR A 23 -6.92 -2.87 -2.62
CA THR A 23 -8.28 -2.60 -3.13
C THR A 23 -8.32 -2.03 -4.53
N CYS A 24 -7.32 -1.24 -4.93
CA CYS A 24 -7.28 -0.59 -6.24
C CYS A 24 -5.99 -0.86 -7.01
N ASP A 25 -5.08 -1.67 -6.44
CA ASP A 25 -3.77 -2.02 -7.00
C ASP A 25 -2.91 -0.81 -7.42
N GLN A 26 -3.19 0.37 -6.87
CA GLN A 26 -2.33 1.53 -7.03
C GLN A 26 -1.04 1.36 -6.23
N MET A 27 0.06 1.86 -6.78
CA MET A 27 1.34 1.91 -6.09
C MET A 27 1.21 2.79 -4.83
N ILE A 28 1.65 2.29 -3.68
CA ILE A 28 1.61 2.98 -2.39
C ILE A 28 2.98 2.98 -1.73
N GLU A 29 3.20 3.98 -0.88
CA GLU A 29 4.42 4.08 -0.07
C GLU A 29 4.59 2.87 0.85
N GLU A 30 5.85 2.56 1.11
CA GLU A 30 6.24 1.50 2.02
C GLU A 30 5.72 1.78 3.43
N GLY A 31 5.04 0.79 4.01
CA GLY A 31 4.41 0.89 5.33
C GLY A 31 2.88 0.96 5.29
N PHE A 32 2.28 1.37 4.17
CA PHE A 32 0.83 1.36 4.03
C PHE A 32 0.28 0.04 3.46
N THR A 33 -1.01 -0.21 3.70
CA THR A 33 -1.74 -1.37 3.15
C THR A 33 -2.82 -0.94 2.14
N TYR A 34 -3.30 0.30 2.28
CA TYR A 34 -4.32 0.91 1.44
C TYR A 34 -3.84 2.29 1.02
N CYS A 35 -4.25 2.76 -0.16
CA CYS A 35 -4.09 4.15 -0.54
C CYS A 35 -4.99 5.05 0.33
N SER A 36 -4.72 6.35 0.33
CA SER A 36 -5.49 7.38 1.06
C SER A 36 -6.99 7.22 0.87
N ASP A 37 -7.41 7.03 -0.38
CA ASP A 37 -8.82 7.06 -0.78
C ASP A 37 -9.54 5.78 -0.33
N CYS A 38 -8.89 4.64 -0.53
CA CYS A 38 -9.41 3.35 -0.11
C CYS A 38 -9.46 3.26 1.42
N TYR A 39 -8.49 3.86 2.13
CA TYR A 39 -8.52 3.95 3.58
C TYR A 39 -9.66 4.87 4.08
N ALA A 40 -9.88 6.02 3.44
CA ALA A 40 -10.94 6.95 3.79
C ALA A 40 -12.34 6.31 3.66
N THR A 41 -12.58 5.60 2.55
CA THR A 41 -13.86 4.88 2.34
C THR A 41 -14.08 3.76 3.36
N LEU A 42 -13.02 3.04 3.74
CA LEU A 42 -13.05 2.04 4.82
C LEU A 42 -13.45 2.66 6.16
N GLN A 43 -12.87 3.81 6.49
CA GLN A 43 -13.18 4.52 7.74
C GLN A 43 -14.61 5.06 7.76
N GLU A 44 -15.10 5.60 6.65
CA GLU A 44 -16.49 6.07 6.57
C GLU A 44 -17.49 4.93 6.79
N LYS A 45 -17.25 3.76 6.17
CA LYS A 45 -18.09 2.56 6.37
C LYS A 45 -18.10 2.12 7.83
N LYS A 46 -16.96 2.12 8.51
CA LYS A 46 -16.87 1.81 9.95
C LYS A 46 -17.66 2.81 10.78
N ARG A 47 -17.50 4.11 10.51
CA ARG A 47 -18.23 5.18 11.20
C ARG A 47 -19.75 5.02 11.05
N LYS A 48 -20.24 4.81 9.83
CA LYS A 48 -21.67 4.58 9.55
C LYS A 48 -22.22 3.36 10.32
N LYS A 49 -21.46 2.27 10.38
CA LYS A 49 -21.85 1.07 11.16
C LYS A 49 -21.91 1.37 12.67
N TRP A 50 -20.94 2.10 13.20
CA TRP A 50 -20.92 2.49 14.60
C TRP A 50 -22.13 3.36 14.98
N TYR A 51 -22.44 4.39 14.18
CA TYR A 51 -23.62 5.24 14.40
C TYR A 51 -24.93 4.44 14.38
N LYS A 52 -25.08 3.50 13.43
CA LYS A 52 -26.27 2.63 13.37
C LYS A 52 -26.42 1.76 14.62
N ARG A 53 -25.30 1.23 15.14
CA ARG A 53 -25.29 0.42 16.36
C ARG A 53 -25.70 1.26 17.57
N LYS A 54 -25.09 2.44 17.74
CA LYS A 54 -25.42 3.34 18.86
C LYS A 54 -26.90 3.73 18.87
N LYS A 55 -27.48 4.10 17.72
CA LYS A 55 -28.90 4.45 17.60
C LYS A 55 -29.85 3.29 17.96
N LYS A 56 -29.40 2.04 17.75
CA LYS A 56 -30.14 0.84 18.14
C LYS A 56 -30.05 0.55 19.64
N GLU A 57 -28.96 0.96 20.29
CA GLU A 57 -28.79 0.85 21.75
C GLU A 57 -29.56 1.95 22.51
N GLU A 58 -29.88 3.07 21.85
CA GLU A 58 -30.66 4.19 22.40
C GLU A 58 -32.19 4.05 22.24
N ASN A 59 -32.69 3.08 21.45
CA ASN A 59 -34.13 2.74 21.32
C ASN A 59 -34.43 1.42 22.04
#